data_AF-A0A8T3M967-F1
#
_entry.id   AF-A0A8T3M967-F1
#
_cell.length_a   1.000
_cell.length_b   1.000
_cell.length_c   1.000
_cell.angle_alpha   90.00
_cell.angle_beta   90.00
_cell.angle_gamma   90.00
#
_symmetry.space_group_name_H-M   'P 1'
#
loop_
_entity.id
_entity.type
_entity.pdbx_description
1 polymer ?
#
loop_
_entity_poly.entity_id
_entity_poly.type
_entity_poly.pdbx_seq_one_letter_code
_entity_poly.pdbx_strand_id
1 'polypeptide(L)'
;MTIDLEAGVRIAWAADGFELIHVQARWRPREELEIFARSVADAALYNRTLGELRTALTREFPGLFELETARHDDRAARLIVRFHPPPGRPNPDPHV
;
A
#
# COMPACT_ATOMS: atom_id res chain seq x y z
N MET A 1 1.44 -11.61 10.11
CA MET A 1 1.73 -10.28 9.52
C MET A 1 2.96 -9.76 10.21
N THR A 2 4.10 -9.70 9.51
CA THR A 2 5.36 -9.20 10.09
C THR A 2 5.61 -7.80 9.54
N ILE A 3 5.76 -6.83 10.42
CA ILE A 3 5.97 -5.42 10.09
C ILE A 3 7.44 -5.12 10.33
N ASP A 4 8.15 -4.68 9.30
CA ASP A 4 9.55 -4.29 9.37
C ASP A 4 9.66 -2.78 9.11
N LEU A 5 10.20 -2.04 10.09
CA LEU A 5 10.13 -0.58 10.14
C LEU A 5 11.10 0.12 9.18
N GLU A 6 12.10 -0.57 8.65
CA GLU A 6 12.98 -0.04 7.61
C GLU A 6 12.48 -0.39 6.19
N ALA A 7 11.66 -1.45 6.07
CA ALA A 7 11.21 -1.95 4.77
C ALA A 7 9.74 -1.65 4.43
N GLY A 8 8.83 -1.38 5.38
CA GLY A 8 7.38 -1.22 5.14
C GLY A 8 6.54 -2.43 5.56
N VAL A 9 5.25 -2.43 5.23
CA VAL A 9 4.31 -3.50 5.63
C VAL A 9 4.19 -4.56 4.54
N ARG A 10 4.37 -5.83 4.90
CA ARG A 10 4.20 -6.97 3.98
C ARG A 10 2.93 -7.74 4.30
N ILE A 11 2.06 -7.89 3.31
CA ILE A 11 0.80 -8.61 3.40
C ILE A 11 0.91 -9.82 2.48
N ALA A 12 0.67 -11.02 3.01
CA ALA A 12 0.61 -12.22 2.18
C ALA A 12 -0.67 -12.17 1.34
N TRP A 13 -0.54 -12.26 0.02
CA TRP A 13 -1.67 -12.19 -0.90
C TRP A 13 -1.36 -13.09 -2.10
N ALA A 14 -1.80 -14.34 -2.00
CA ALA A 14 -1.69 -15.33 -3.06
C ALA A 14 -2.88 -15.20 -4.02
N ALA A 15 -2.78 -14.27 -4.96
CA ALA A 15 -3.84 -14.00 -5.93
C ALA A 15 -3.26 -13.39 -7.22
N ASP A 16 -3.88 -13.67 -8.36
CA ASP A 16 -3.48 -13.10 -9.67
C ASP A 16 -2.01 -13.36 -10.05
N GLY A 17 -1.41 -14.44 -9.52
CA GLY A 17 0.00 -14.77 -9.70
C GLY A 17 0.98 -13.99 -8.82
N PHE A 18 0.47 -13.12 -7.94
CA PHE A 18 1.21 -12.49 -6.86
C PHE A 18 1.15 -13.34 -5.60
N GLU A 19 2.20 -13.29 -4.78
CA GLU A 19 2.27 -13.99 -3.49
C GLU A 19 2.27 -13.04 -2.30
N LEU A 20 2.64 -11.77 -2.53
CA LEU A 20 2.71 -10.75 -1.49
C LEU A 20 2.44 -9.34 -2.01
N ILE A 21 1.88 -8.53 -1.14
CA ILE A 21 1.76 -7.09 -1.29
C ILE A 21 2.74 -6.42 -0.32
N HIS A 22 3.55 -5.52 -0.83
CA HIS A 22 4.51 -4.72 -0.08
C HIS A 22 4.04 -3.27 -0.07
N VAL A 23 3.52 -2.83 1.06
CA VAL A 23 3.06 -1.47 1.30
C VAL A 23 4.21 -0.63 1.86
N GLN A 24 4.54 0.45 1.18
CA GLN A 24 5.58 1.40 1.58
C GLN A 24 4.98 2.80 1.71
N ALA A 25 5.41 3.56 2.70
CA ALA A 25 5.11 4.99 2.79
C ALA A 25 6.44 5.75 2.93
N ARG A 26 6.65 6.75 2.08
CA ARG A 26 7.81 7.64 2.18
C ARG A 26 7.42 8.81 3.09
N TRP A 27 8.08 8.91 4.25
CA TRP A 27 8.04 10.08 5.17
C TRP A 27 6.76 10.26 6.01
N ARG A 28 6.08 9.17 6.40
CA ARG A 28 4.84 9.24 7.21
C ARG A 28 4.93 8.48 8.54
N PRO A 29 4.14 8.87 9.55
CA PRO A 29 4.07 8.15 10.81
C PRO A 29 3.58 6.72 10.62
N ARG A 30 4.12 5.79 11.42
CA ARG A 30 3.83 4.35 11.38
C ARG A 30 2.33 4.05 11.44
N GLU A 31 1.59 4.78 12.25
CA GLU A 31 0.16 4.56 12.48
C GLU A 31 -0.67 4.77 11.21
N GLU A 32 -0.37 5.81 10.42
CA GLU A 32 -1.03 6.03 9.11
C GLU A 32 -0.69 4.91 8.11
N LEU A 33 0.56 4.44 8.10
CA LEU A 33 0.98 3.31 7.26
C LEU A 33 0.26 2.02 7.68
N GLU A 34 0.08 1.78 8.98
CA GLU A 34 -0.65 0.61 9.49
C GLU A 34 -2.13 0.68 9.14
N ILE A 35 -2.77 1.85 9.24
CA ILE A 35 -4.17 2.06 8.82
C ILE A 35 -4.30 1.81 7.31
N PHE A 36 -3.43 2.41 6.49
CA PHE A 36 -3.46 2.23 5.05
C PHE A 36 -3.19 0.77 4.65
N ALA A 37 -2.19 0.12 5.25
CA ALA A 37 -1.90 -1.28 5.00
C ALA A 37 -3.07 -2.19 5.41
N ARG A 38 -3.81 -1.83 6.46
CA ARG A 38 -5.00 -2.57 6.87
C ARG A 38 -6.13 -2.41 5.87
N SER A 39 -6.37 -1.21 5.35
CA SER A 39 -7.30 -0.99 4.22
C SER A 39 -6.88 -1.81 2.99
N VAL A 40 -5.59 -1.82 2.65
CA VAL A 40 -5.07 -2.64 1.52
C VAL A 40 -5.30 -4.13 1.77
N ALA A 41 -5.07 -4.61 3.00
CA ALA A 41 -5.31 -6.01 3.36
C ALA A 41 -6.79 -6.38 3.26
N ASP A 42 -7.68 -5.49 3.70
CA ASP A 42 -9.13 -5.67 3.63
C ASP A 42 -9.61 -5.72 2.17
N ALA A 43 -9.18 -4.76 1.35
CA ALA A 43 -9.45 -4.77 -0.09
C ALA A 43 -8.89 -6.04 -0.76
N ALA A 44 -7.71 -6.51 -0.36
CA ALA A 44 -7.08 -7.72 -0.90
C ALA A 44 -7.78 -9.03 -0.46
N LEU A 45 -8.51 -9.01 0.67
CA LEU A 45 -9.35 -10.13 1.11
C LEU A 45 -10.56 -10.33 0.18
N TYR A 46 -11.19 -9.22 -0.21
CA TYR A 46 -12.39 -9.24 -1.08
C TYR A 46 -12.05 -9.31 -2.57
N ASN A 47 -10.92 -8.71 -2.99
CA ASN A 47 -10.53 -8.63 -4.39
C ASN A 47 -9.35 -9.57 -4.65
N ARG A 48 -9.58 -10.62 -5.45
CA ARG A 48 -8.57 -11.65 -5.80
C ARG A 48 -7.89 -11.40 -7.14
N THR A 49 -8.10 -10.23 -7.73
CA THR A 49 -7.46 -9.81 -8.99
C THR A 49 -6.79 -8.45 -8.82
N LEU A 50 -5.69 -8.21 -9.54
CA LEU A 50 -4.99 -6.93 -9.49
C LEU A 50 -5.89 -5.78 -9.98
N GLY A 51 -6.70 -6.03 -11.01
CA GLY A 51 -7.61 -5.03 -11.57
C GLY A 51 -8.68 -4.56 -10.58
N GLU A 52 -9.29 -5.49 -9.85
CA GLU A 52 -10.28 -5.17 -8.82
C GLU A 52 -9.63 -4.50 -7.61
N LEU A 53 -8.48 -5.03 -7.14
CA LEU A 53 -7.74 -4.44 -6.03
C LEU A 53 -7.33 -2.99 -6.36
N ARG A 54 -6.81 -2.75 -7.57
CA ARG A 54 -6.49 -1.40 -8.06
C ARG A 54 -7.72 -0.50 -8.07
N THR A 55 -8.86 -1.00 -8.54
CA THR A 55 -10.11 -0.23 -8.61
C THR A 55 -10.62 0.12 -7.22
N ALA A 56 -10.60 -0.83 -6.29
CA ALA A 56 -10.99 -0.62 -4.90
C ALA A 56 -10.09 0.43 -4.23
N LEU A 57 -8.76 0.26 -4.35
CA LEU A 57 -7.80 1.23 -3.81
C LEU A 57 -7.93 2.60 -4.45
N THR A 58 -8.15 2.70 -5.77
CA THR A 58 -8.36 3.98 -6.47
C THR A 58 -9.61 4.70 -5.96
N ARG A 59 -10.66 3.93 -5.63
CA ARG A 59 -11.90 4.48 -5.08
C ARG A 59 -11.72 4.98 -3.64
N GLU A 60 -10.94 4.28 -2.84
CA GLU A 60 -10.73 4.59 -1.42
C GLU A 60 -9.66 5.69 -1.22
N PHE A 61 -8.61 5.71 -2.06
CA PHE A 61 -7.46 6.59 -1.97
C PHE A 61 -7.09 7.22 -3.33
N PRO A 62 -7.96 8.05 -3.94
CA PRO A 62 -7.75 8.57 -5.29
C PRO A 62 -6.48 9.44 -5.39
N GLY A 63 -5.48 8.96 -6.14
CA GLY A 63 -4.23 9.70 -6.40
C GLY A 63 -3.29 9.81 -5.20
N LEU A 64 -3.55 9.04 -4.12
CA LEU A 64 -2.71 9.02 -2.92
C LEU A 64 -1.74 7.84 -2.89
N PHE A 65 -1.75 6.99 -3.91
CA PHE A 65 -0.90 5.81 -3.97
C PHE A 65 -0.45 5.51 -5.40
N GLU A 66 0.62 4.75 -5.48
CA GLU A 66 1.19 4.20 -6.70
C GLU A 66 1.25 2.67 -6.57
N LEU A 67 0.84 1.97 -7.63
CA LEU A 67 0.91 0.51 -7.72
C LEU A 67 2.01 0.14 -8.71
N GLU A 68 2.99 -0.62 -8.25
CA GLU A 68 4.08 -1.13 -9.06
C GLU A 68 4.11 -2.65 -8.97
N THR A 69 4.06 -3.33 -10.11
CA THR A 69 4.15 -4.79 -10.17
C THR A 69 5.62 -5.21 -10.30
N ALA A 70 6.16 -5.81 -9.24
CA ALA A 70 7.51 -6.36 -9.26
C ALA A 70 7.43 -7.86 -9.53
N ARG A 71 7.47 -8.23 -10.82
CA ARG A 71 7.65 -9.62 -11.24
C ARG A 71 9.15 -9.88 -11.41
N HIS A 72 9.73 -10.70 -10.56
CA HIS A 72 11.10 -11.16 -10.78
C HIS A 72 11.03 -12.48 -11.52
N ASP A 73 11.79 -12.62 -12.61
CA ASP A 73 11.80 -13.81 -13.49
C ASP A 73 12.03 -15.15 -12.73
N ASP A 74 12.61 -15.08 -11.53
CA ASP A 74 12.98 -16.22 -10.69
C ASP A 74 12.38 -16.16 -9.26
N ARG A 75 11.57 -15.14 -8.93
CA ARG A 75 10.94 -15.01 -7.60
C ARG A 75 9.47 -14.62 -7.69
N ALA A 76 8.72 -15.17 -6.74
CA ALA A 76 7.38 -14.75 -6.31
C ALA A 76 7.00 -13.35 -6.77
N ALA A 77 5.96 -13.22 -7.59
CA ALA A 77 5.52 -11.90 -8.04
C ALA A 77 4.99 -11.11 -6.83
N ARG A 78 5.39 -9.85 -6.75
CA ARG A 78 5.09 -8.98 -5.63
C ARG A 78 4.39 -7.74 -6.14
N LEU A 79 3.38 -7.31 -5.42
CA LEU A 79 2.73 -6.04 -5.66
C LEU A 79 3.34 -5.01 -4.71
N ILE A 80 3.88 -3.91 -5.21
CA ILE A 80 4.39 -2.82 -4.38
C ILE A 80 3.34 -1.70 -4.40
N VAL A 81 2.84 -1.33 -3.22
CA VAL A 81 1.89 -0.24 -3.02
C VAL A 81 2.65 0.88 -2.32
N ARG A 82 2.97 1.95 -3.05
CA ARG A 82 3.61 3.13 -2.46
C ARG A 82 2.54 4.14 -2.10
N PHE A 83 2.40 4.46 -0.83
CA PHE A 83 1.51 5.51 -0.37
C PHE A 83 2.20 6.86 -0.49
N HIS A 84 1.64 7.71 -1.34
CA HIS A 84 2.05 9.08 -1.65
C HIS A 84 0.85 10.01 -1.48
N PRO A 85 0.40 10.30 -0.25
CA PRO A 85 -0.56 11.37 -0.06
C PRO A 85 0.06 12.68 -0.61
N PRO A 86 -0.71 13.57 -1.24
CA PRO A 86 -0.25 14.89 -1.63
C PRO A 86 0.41 15.52 -0.41
N PRO A 87 1.33 16.48 -0.61
CA PRO A 87 1.61 17.42 0.45
C PRO A 87 0.28 18.07 0.82
N GLY A 88 -0.39 17.53 1.84
CA GLY A 88 -1.44 18.24 2.54
C GLY A 88 -0.86 19.62 2.80
N ARG A 89 -1.65 20.66 2.54
CA ARG A 89 -1.27 22.03 2.89
C ARG A 89 -0.49 22.02 4.19
N PRO A 90 0.60 22.81 4.30
CA PRO A 90 1.41 22.85 5.50
C PRO A 90 0.47 22.85 6.69
N ASN A 91 0.72 21.95 7.65
CA ASN A 91 0.17 22.04 8.98
C ASN A 91 0.09 23.54 9.30
N PRO A 92 -1.10 24.16 9.47
CA PRO A 92 -1.11 25.55 9.89
C PRO A 92 -0.29 25.57 11.16
N ASP A 93 0.89 26.19 11.08
CA ASP A 93 1.74 26.40 12.24
C ASP A 93 0.82 26.86 13.36
N PRO A 94 0.95 26.32 14.59
CA PRO A 94 0.36 26.96 15.74
C PRO A 94 1.11 28.29 15.93
N HIS A 95 0.75 29.29 15.14
CA HIS A 95 1.12 30.67 15.38
C HIS A 95 0.08 31.26 16.31
N VAL A 96 0.58 31.54 17.52
CA VAL A 96 0.12 32.43 18.60
C VAL A 96 -0.90 31.90 19.60
#